data_AF-A0A0Q5ZDB5-F1
#
_entry.id   AF-A0A0Q5ZDB5-F1
#
_cell.length_a   1.000
_cell.length_b   1.000
_cell.length_c   1.000
_cell.angle_alpha   90.00
_cell.angle_beta   90.00
_cell.angle_gamma   90.00
#
_symmetry.space_group_name_H-M   'P 1'
#
loop_
_entity.id
_entity.type
_entity.pdbx_description
1 polymer ?
#
loop_
_entity_poly.entity_id
_entity_poly.type
_entity_poly.pdbx_seq_one_letter_code
_entity_poly.pdbx_strand_id
1 'polypeptide(L)' 'MPNLVSLLERLKARQRDLIMEAALPDSLPADSTLRRISELENAIAAVEAVAAEEAAKARST' A
#
# COMPACT_ATOMS: atom_id res chain seq x y z
N MET A 1 2.20 -7.33 19.21
CA MET A 1 1.24 -7.18 18.09
C MET A 1 2.02 -7.13 16.79
N PRO A 2 1.53 -7.71 15.68
CA PRO A 2 2.12 -7.46 14.37
C PRO A 2 2.15 -5.95 14.11
N ASN A 3 3.30 -5.43 13.66
CA ASN A 3 3.45 -4.00 13.44
C ASN A 3 2.83 -3.61 12.08
N LEU A 4 1.51 -3.41 12.08
CA LEU A 4 0.71 -3.02 10.92
C LEU A 4 1.16 -1.65 10.37
N VAL A 5 1.57 -0.72 11.25
CA VAL A 5 2.09 0.59 10.85
C VAL A 5 3.38 0.42 10.02
N SER A 6 4.34 -0.37 10.49
CA SER A 6 5.57 -0.62 9.74
C SER A 6 5.36 -1.47 8.48
N LEU A 7 4.29 -2.28 8.41
CA LEU A 7 3.90 -2.91 7.15
C LEU A 7 3.34 -1.88 6.16
N LEU A 8 2.40 -1.05 6.62
CA LEU A 8 1.78 0.00 5.82
C LEU A 8 2.80 0.96 5.22
N GLU A 9 3.78 1.40 6.01
CA GLU A 9 4.86 2.28 5.53
C GLU A 9 5.69 1.63 4.42
N ARG A 10 6.02 0.34 4.54
CA ARG A 10 6.76 -0.38 3.50
C ARG A 10 5.93 -0.55 2.22
N LEU A 11 4.63 -0.80 2.34
CA LEU A 11 3.74 -0.92 1.18
C LEU A 11 3.60 0.44 0.45
N LYS A 12 3.39 1.53 1.20
CA LYS A 12 3.31 2.89 0.65
C LYS A 12 4.63 3.32 0.00
N ALA A 13 5.76 2.99 0.63
CA ALA A 13 7.08 3.23 0.04
C ALA A 13 7.22 2.49 -1.30
N ARG A 14 6.88 1.19 -1.34
CA ARG A 14 6.98 0.42 -2.58
C ARG A 14 6.04 0.94 -3.68
N GLN A 15 4.84 1.41 -3.33
CA GLN A 15 3.89 1.99 -4.29
C GLN A 15 4.48 3.28 -4.88
N ARG A 16 5.03 4.14 -4.03
CA ARG A 16 5.72 5.36 -4.46
C ARG A 16 6.85 5.02 -5.42
N ASP A 17 7.71 4.06 -5.06
CA ASP A 17 8.85 3.68 -5.92
C ASP A 17 8.37 3.19 -7.29
N LEU A 18 7.34 2.33 -7.34
CA LEU A 18 6.76 1.86 -8.61
C LEU A 18 6.18 2.99 -9.45
N ILE A 19 5.48 3.95 -8.85
CA ILE A 19 4.92 5.11 -9.56
C ILE A 19 6.06 5.99 -10.09
N MET A 20 7.10 6.22 -9.29
CA MET A 20 8.25 7.02 -9.72
C MET A 20 9.03 6.34 -10.84
N GLU A 21 9.26 5.02 -10.76
CA GLU A 21 9.85 4.21 -11.84
C GLU A 21 9.02 4.30 -13.13
N ALA A 22 7.69 4.20 -13.01
CA ALA A 22 6.75 4.26 -14.13
C ALA A 22 6.68 5.65 -14.79
N ALA A 23 7.06 6.70 -14.07
CA ALA A 23 7.11 8.08 -14.55
C ALA A 23 8.45 8.46 -15.21
N LEU A 24 9.47 7.59 -15.17
CA LEU A 24 10.76 7.87 -15.81
C LEU A 24 10.66 7.96 -17.34
N PRO A 25 9.94 7.07 -18.05
CA PRO A 25 9.79 7.16 -19.50
C PRO A 25 8.73 8.21 -19.87
N ASP A 26 8.92 8.90 -21.00
CA ASP A 26 7.90 9.79 -21.60
C ASP A 26 6.84 8.98 -22.38
N SER A 27 6.30 7.95 -21.74
CA SER A 27 5.32 7.03 -22.30
C SER A 27 4.48 6.43 -21.18
N LEU A 28 3.27 5.98 -21.51
CA LEU A 28 2.42 5.29 -20.53
C LEU A 28 3.09 4.00 -20.01
N PRO A 29 2.92 3.68 -18.72
CA PRO A 29 3.40 2.43 -18.16
C PRO A 29 2.71 1.24 -18.83
N ALA A 30 3.42 0.11 -18.93
CA ALA A 30 2.80 -1.13 -19.39
C ALA A 30 1.65 -1.55 -18.45
N ASP A 31 0.63 -2.22 -18.99
CA ASP A 31 -0.52 -2.74 -18.23
C ASP A 31 -0.09 -3.59 -17.03
N SER A 32 1.01 -4.33 -17.15
CA SER A 32 1.58 -5.12 -16.06
C SER A 32 2.08 -4.26 -14.90
N THR A 33 2.62 -3.07 -15.18
CA THR A 33 3.00 -2.09 -14.15
C THR A 33 1.76 -1.48 -13.50
N LEU A 34 0.77 -1.07 -14.31
CA LEU A 34 -0.50 -0.55 -13.79
C LEU A 34 -1.18 -1.56 -12.86
N ARG A 35 -1.23 -2.83 -13.27
CA ARG A 35 -1.79 -3.91 -12.45
C ARG A 35 -1.04 -4.10 -11.13
N ARG A 36 0.30 -4.07 -11.13
CA ARG A 36 1.11 -4.17 -9.90
C ARG A 36 0.81 -3.03 -8.92
N ILE A 37 0.62 -1.81 -9.43
CA ILE A 37 0.24 -0.66 -8.62
C ILE A 37 -1.14 -0.88 -7.99
N SER A 38 -2.14 -1.30 -8.77
CA SER A 38 -3.48 -1.59 -8.26
C SER A 38 -3.52 -2.73 -7.24
N GLU A 39 -2.75 -3.79 -7.44
CA GLU A 39 -2.62 -4.89 -6.48
C GLU A 39 -2.03 -4.39 -5.15
N LEU A 40 -1.07 -3.47 -5.20
CA LEU A 40 -0.46 -2.88 -4.02
C LEU A 40 -1.42 -1.90 -3.30
N GLU A 41 -2.21 -1.13 -4.04
CA GLU A 41 -3.28 -0.27 -3.50
C GLU A 41 -4.31 -1.08 -2.71
N ASN A 42 -4.75 -2.21 -3.27
CA ASN A 42 -5.66 -3.13 -2.60
C ASN A 42 -5.06 -3.68 -1.30
N ALA A 43 -3.77 -4.03 -1.30
CA ALA A 43 -3.07 -4.49 -0.11
C ALA A 43 -2.95 -3.39 0.96
N ILE A 44 -2.66 -2.15 0.55
CA ILE A 44 -2.61 -0.98 1.44
C ILE A 44 -3.96 -0.77 2.11
N ALA A 45 -5.04 -0.74 1.33
CA ALA A 45 -6.40 -0.57 1.86
C ALA A 45 -6.77 -1.68 2.86
N ALA A 46 -6.40 -2.94 2.58
CA ALA A 46 -6.62 -4.05 3.50
C ALA A 46 -5.85 -3.89 4.82
N VAL A 47 -4.58 -3.46 4.77
CA VAL A 47 -3.79 -3.22 6.00
C VAL A 47 -4.35 -2.03 6.80
N GLU A 48 -4.79 -0.97 6.13
CA GLU A 48 -5.42 0.18 6.79
C GLU A 48 -6.72 -0.21 7.51
N ALA A 49 -7.54 -1.05 6.88
CA ALA A 49 -8.76 -1.57 7.49
C ALA A 49 -8.46 -2.38 8.76
N VAL A 50 -7.53 -3.34 8.69
CA VAL A 50 -7.14 -4.15 9.86
C VAL A 50 -6.53 -3.29 10.96
N ALA A 51 -5.70 -2.29 10.61
CA ALA A 51 -5.12 -1.38 11.60
C ALA A 51 -6.20 -0.54 12.30
N ALA A 52 -7.22 -0.08 11.58
CA ALA A 52 -8.35 0.64 12.15
C ALA A 52 -9.18 -0.24 13.09
N GLU A 53 -9.43 -1.50 12.72
CA GLU A 53 -10.14 -2.50 13.54
C GLU A 53 -9.40 -2.78 14.86
N GLU A 54 -8.09 -3.05 14.79
CA GLU A 54 -7.27 -3.31 15.98
C GLU A 54 -7.20 -2.08 16.90
N ALA A 55 -7.09 -0.89 16.33
CA ALA A 55 -7.12 0.36 17.11
C ALA A 55 -8.49 0.59 17.77
N ALA A 56 -9.60 0.24 17.11
CA ALA A 56 -10.94 0.33 17.68
C ALA A 56 -11.11 -0.65 18.84
N LYS A 57 -10.65 -1.89 18.68
CA LYS A 57 -10.69 -2.92 19.71
C LYS A 57 -9.93 -2.50 20.98
N ALA A 58 -8.74 -1.93 20.82
CA ALA A 58 -7.92 -1.45 21.94
C ALA A 58 -8.56 -0.29 22.73
N ARG A 59 -9.48 0.48 22.13
CA ARG A 59 -10.21 1.57 22.82
C ARG A 59 -11.46 1.08 23.57
N SER A 60 -11.93 -0.12 23.25
CA SER A 60 -13.13 -0.73 23.85
C SER A 60 -12.84 -1.65 25.05
N THR A 61 -11.56 -1.87 25.35
CA THR A 61 -11.03 -2.66 26.48
C THR A 61 -10.42 -1.74 27.53
#